data_AF-A0AAW0TYW9-F1
#
_entry.id   AF-A0AAW0TYW9-F1
#
_cell.length_a   1.000
_cell.length_b   1.000
_cell.length_c   1.000
_cell.angle_alpha   90.00
_cell.angle_beta   90.00
_cell.angle_gamma   90.00
#
_symmetry.space_group_name_H-M   'P 1'
#
loop_
_entity.id
_entity.type
_entity.pdbx_description
1 polymer ?
#
loop_
_entity_poly.entity_id
_entity_poly.type
_entity_poly.pdbx_seq_one_letter_code
_entity_poly.pdbx_strand_id
1 'polypeptide(L)'
;MAVGLPDDQYEVQFLGFSPSLFVEGVEQVIVQRLDEALSQLEEQFSKLDPEVLSEDERQRGMTKLRAETDRNLARCSSKLKTTLLDALRVPAHLLHPADLEQANPATHEEVEALGQELEALRQELLNERYMKKRCQAQLKNIEKALEEQQKVLDGPLSPAAMTKVKEAKERMCLIRDNQEDLVSATLQAWEATKDLPEDSGTPGMHLAQESFK
;
A
#
# COMPACT_ATOMS: atom_id res chain seq x y z
N MET A 1 -22.63 -9.49 -31.94
CA MET A 1 -23.14 -10.86 -31.69
C MET A 1 -22.30 -11.41 -30.56
N ALA A 2 -22.84 -11.44 -29.34
CA ALA A 2 -22.12 -11.98 -28.19
C ALA A 2 -21.92 -13.48 -28.42
N VAL A 3 -20.66 -13.93 -28.34
CA VAL A 3 -20.32 -15.35 -28.33
C VAL A 3 -20.92 -15.91 -27.05
N GLY A 4 -22.11 -16.50 -27.15
CA GLY A 4 -22.76 -17.16 -26.03
C GLY A 4 -21.80 -18.19 -25.47
N LEU A 5 -21.49 -18.08 -24.18
CA LEU A 5 -20.80 -19.15 -23.46
C LEU A 5 -21.62 -20.44 -23.68
N PRO A 6 -20.97 -21.62 -23.80
CA PRO A 6 -21.68 -22.90 -23.88
C PRO A 6 -22.77 -22.98 -22.81
N ASP A 7 -23.97 -23.46 -23.21
CA ASP A 7 -25.22 -23.42 -22.44
C ASP A 7 -25.16 -23.99 -21.01
N ASP A 8 -24.07 -24.65 -20.61
CA ASP A 8 -23.90 -25.29 -19.29
C ASP A 8 -22.92 -24.54 -18.35
N GLN A 9 -22.20 -23.51 -18.82
CA GLN A 9 -21.16 -22.88 -18.00
C GLN A 9 -21.71 -22.14 -16.79
N TYR A 10 -22.89 -21.53 -16.97
CA TYR A 10 -23.55 -20.80 -15.91
C TYR A 10 -24.09 -21.75 -14.84
N GLU A 11 -24.66 -22.86 -15.25
CA GLU A 11 -25.11 -23.96 -14.39
C GLU A 11 -23.93 -24.54 -13.60
N VAL A 12 -22.76 -24.73 -14.23
CA VAL A 12 -21.54 -25.18 -13.55
C VAL A 12 -21.11 -24.19 -12.47
N GLN A 13 -21.10 -22.89 -12.77
CA GLN A 13 -20.77 -21.86 -11.79
C GLN A 13 -21.77 -21.83 -10.63
N PHE A 14 -23.07 -21.97 -10.93
CA PHE A 14 -24.14 -21.91 -9.94
C PHE A 14 -24.21 -23.16 -9.04
N LEU A 15 -24.07 -24.35 -9.62
CA LEU A 15 -24.22 -25.63 -8.92
C LEU A 15 -22.89 -26.16 -8.35
N GLY A 16 -21.76 -25.72 -8.89
CA GLY A 16 -20.43 -26.22 -8.55
C GLY A 16 -20.07 -27.58 -9.19
N PHE A 17 -20.91 -28.08 -10.11
CA PHE A 17 -20.67 -29.29 -10.89
C PHE A 17 -21.37 -29.22 -12.25
N SER A 18 -20.97 -30.08 -13.19
CA SER A 18 -21.61 -30.18 -14.52
C SER A 18 -22.88 -31.03 -14.45
N PRO A 19 -24.07 -30.47 -14.76
CA PRO A 19 -25.32 -31.23 -14.77
C PRO A 19 -25.28 -32.44 -15.71
N SER A 20 -24.66 -32.29 -16.88
CA SER A 20 -24.49 -33.35 -17.87
C SER A 20 -23.67 -34.53 -17.31
N LEU A 21 -22.52 -34.25 -16.68
CA LEU A 21 -21.72 -35.29 -16.02
C LEU A 21 -22.43 -35.94 -14.83
N PHE A 22 -23.19 -35.16 -14.05
CA PHE A 22 -23.99 -35.69 -12.95
C PHE A 22 -25.04 -36.70 -13.44
N VAL A 23 -25.81 -36.32 -14.48
CA VAL A 23 -26.85 -37.19 -15.04
C VAL A 23 -26.26 -38.45 -15.67
N GLU A 24 -25.11 -38.35 -16.33
CA GLU A 24 -24.37 -39.51 -16.84
C GLU A 24 -23.92 -40.44 -15.70
N GLY A 25 -23.45 -39.88 -14.59
CA GLY A 25 -23.12 -40.66 -13.40
C GLY A 25 -24.34 -41.39 -12.82
N VAL A 26 -25.51 -40.73 -12.77
CA VAL A 26 -26.77 -41.36 -12.32
C VAL A 26 -27.16 -42.51 -13.26
N GLU A 27 -27.10 -42.30 -14.57
CA GLU A 27 -27.40 -43.33 -15.57
C GLU A 27 -26.48 -44.55 -15.41
N GLN A 28 -25.17 -44.33 -15.24
CA GLN A 28 -24.20 -45.40 -15.04
C GLN A 28 -24.50 -46.21 -13.78
N VAL A 29 -24.87 -45.55 -12.67
CA VAL A 29 -25.27 -46.24 -11.44
C VAL A 29 -26.52 -47.08 -11.66
N ILE A 30 -27.52 -46.58 -12.38
CA ILE A 30 -28.73 -47.36 -12.70
C ILE A 30 -28.40 -48.60 -13.52
N VAL A 31 -27.59 -48.45 -14.58
CA VAL A 31 -27.14 -49.58 -15.43
C VAL A 31 -26.43 -50.62 -14.57
N GLN A 32 -25.48 -50.20 -13.73
CA GLN A 32 -24.73 -51.10 -12.86
C GLN A 32 -25.66 -51.87 -11.91
N ARG A 33 -26.61 -51.18 -11.26
CA ARG A 33 -27.54 -51.83 -10.32
C ARG A 33 -28.49 -52.81 -11.00
N LEU A 34 -28.93 -52.50 -12.22
CA LEU A 34 -29.76 -53.42 -13.00
C LEU A 34 -28.97 -54.68 -13.39
N ASP A 35 -27.72 -54.54 -13.82
CA ASP A 35 -26.89 -55.68 -14.16
C ASP A 35 -26.55 -56.56 -12.94
N GLU A 36 -26.23 -55.94 -11.80
CA GLU A 36 -26.05 -56.64 -10.52
C GLU A 36 -27.31 -57.44 -10.14
N ALA A 37 -28.50 -56.83 -10.26
CA ALA A 37 -29.77 -57.48 -9.93
C ALA A 37 -30.10 -58.64 -10.88
N LEU A 38 -29.88 -58.48 -12.19
CA LEU A 38 -30.09 -59.55 -13.18
C LEU A 38 -29.13 -60.71 -12.99
N SER A 39 -27.88 -60.43 -12.62
CA SER A 39 -26.87 -61.44 -12.34
C SER A 39 -27.19 -62.21 -11.05
N GLN A 40 -27.68 -61.52 -10.01
CA GLN A 40 -28.17 -62.18 -8.79
C GLN A 40 -29.39 -63.06 -9.08
N LEU A 41 -30.33 -62.59 -9.91
CA LEU A 41 -31.51 -63.37 -10.30
C LEU A 41 -31.11 -64.64 -11.08
N GLU A 42 -30.15 -64.53 -12.00
CA GLU A 42 -29.58 -65.66 -12.73
C GLU A 42 -28.93 -66.68 -11.80
N GLU A 43 -28.20 -66.22 -10.78
CA GLU A 43 -27.62 -67.07 -9.73
C GLU A 43 -28.68 -67.73 -8.84
N GLN A 44 -29.84 -67.10 -8.62
CA GLN A 44 -30.94 -67.76 -7.90
C GLN A 44 -31.60 -68.83 -8.77
N PHE A 45 -31.79 -68.58 -10.07
CA PHE A 45 -32.33 -69.58 -10.98
C PHE A 45 -31.37 -70.76 -11.22
N SER A 46 -30.06 -70.57 -11.09
CA SER A 46 -29.09 -71.66 -11.21
C SER A 46 -29.10 -72.64 -10.02
N LYS A 47 -29.74 -72.27 -8.91
CA LYS A 47 -29.93 -73.13 -7.74
C LYS A 47 -31.18 -74.00 -7.84
N LEU A 48 -32.02 -73.80 -8.86
CA LEU A 48 -33.21 -74.63 -9.09
C LEU A 48 -32.83 -75.99 -9.69
N ASP A 49 -33.67 -76.99 -9.41
CA ASP A 49 -33.49 -78.34 -9.94
C ASP A 49 -33.59 -78.32 -11.49
N PRO A 50 -32.63 -78.91 -12.22
CA PRO A 50 -32.65 -79.03 -13.67
C PRO A 50 -33.90 -79.73 -14.23
N GLU A 51 -34.57 -80.58 -13.44
CA GLU A 51 -35.85 -81.21 -13.84
C GLU A 51 -37.01 -80.21 -13.88
N VAL A 52 -36.92 -79.10 -13.13
CA VAL A 52 -37.93 -78.04 -13.09
C VAL A 52 -37.66 -76.98 -14.15
N LEU A 53 -36.39 -76.60 -14.34
CA LEU A 53 -35.99 -75.59 -15.32
C LEU A 53 -34.66 -76.01 -15.96
N SER A 54 -34.71 -76.35 -17.24
CA SER A 54 -33.49 -76.72 -17.96
C SER A 54 -32.53 -75.53 -18.12
N GLU A 55 -31.23 -75.82 -18.18
CA GLU A 55 -30.17 -74.83 -18.40
C GLU A 55 -30.44 -73.97 -19.66
N ASP A 56 -30.86 -74.61 -20.76
CA ASP A 56 -31.16 -73.94 -22.01
C ASP A 56 -32.39 -73.02 -21.93
N GLU A 57 -33.42 -73.41 -21.17
CA GLU A 57 -34.59 -72.56 -20.92
C GLU A 57 -34.22 -71.37 -20.03
N ARG A 58 -33.42 -71.60 -18.99
CA ARG A 58 -32.91 -70.54 -18.12
C ARG A 58 -32.09 -69.52 -18.92
N GLN A 59 -31.12 -69.99 -19.71
CA GLN A 59 -30.24 -69.11 -20.48
C GLN A 59 -31.01 -68.29 -21.52
N ARG A 60 -31.95 -68.92 -22.25
CA ARG A 60 -32.83 -68.22 -23.19
C ARG A 60 -33.72 -67.21 -22.50
N GLY A 61 -34.30 -67.57 -21.35
CA GLY A 61 -35.13 -66.68 -20.53
C GLY A 61 -34.37 -65.46 -20.05
N MET A 62 -33.19 -65.65 -19.46
CA MET A 62 -32.35 -64.57 -18.96
C MET A 62 -31.83 -63.67 -20.08
N THR A 63 -31.44 -64.24 -21.23
CA THR A 63 -31.03 -63.45 -22.40
C THR A 63 -32.17 -62.56 -22.89
N LYS A 64 -33.39 -63.10 -22.96
CA LYS A 64 -34.58 -62.34 -23.36
C LYS A 64 -34.92 -61.24 -22.34
N LEU A 65 -34.82 -61.54 -21.04
CA LEU A 65 -35.08 -60.58 -19.97
C LEU A 65 -34.06 -59.44 -19.98
N ARG A 66 -32.76 -59.74 -20.15
CA ARG A 66 -31.69 -58.74 -20.30
C ARG A 66 -31.96 -57.83 -21.50
N ALA A 67 -32.21 -58.41 -22.68
CA ALA A 67 -32.49 -57.65 -23.89
C ALA A 67 -33.73 -56.72 -23.75
N GLU A 68 -34.80 -57.20 -23.11
CA GLU A 68 -35.99 -56.39 -22.87
C GLU A 68 -35.74 -55.29 -21.82
N THR A 69 -34.92 -55.57 -20.81
CA THR A 69 -34.50 -54.59 -19.80
C THR A 69 -33.67 -53.48 -20.44
N ASP A 70 -32.67 -53.83 -21.24
CA ASP A 70 -31.80 -52.86 -21.95
C ASP A 70 -32.62 -51.98 -22.89
N ARG A 71 -33.55 -52.57 -23.64
CA ARG A 71 -34.44 -51.82 -24.53
C ARG A 71 -35.32 -50.83 -23.77
N ASN A 72 -35.88 -51.25 -22.63
CA ASN A 72 -36.70 -50.38 -21.81
C ASN A 72 -35.88 -49.29 -21.11
N LEU A 73 -34.68 -49.64 -20.63
CA LEU A 73 -33.75 -48.69 -20.02
C LEU A 73 -33.33 -47.62 -21.02
N ALA A 74 -32.92 -47.99 -22.24
CA ALA A 74 -32.56 -47.03 -23.29
C ALA A 74 -33.71 -46.05 -23.60
N ARG A 75 -34.95 -46.55 -23.65
CA ARG A 75 -36.15 -45.72 -23.89
C ARG A 75 -36.44 -44.76 -22.73
N CYS A 76 -36.28 -45.21 -21.50
CA CYS A 76 -36.56 -44.41 -20.31
C CYS A 76 -35.42 -43.44 -19.98
N SER A 77 -34.17 -43.84 -20.23
CA SER A 77 -32.96 -43.06 -19.94
C SER A 77 -32.97 -41.72 -20.65
N SER A 78 -33.32 -41.68 -21.94
CA SER A 78 -33.43 -40.40 -22.68
C SER A 78 -34.41 -39.43 -22.01
N LYS A 79 -35.58 -39.90 -21.57
CA LYS A 79 -36.57 -39.05 -20.88
C LYS A 79 -36.09 -38.60 -19.51
N LEU A 80 -35.45 -39.51 -18.77
CA LEU A 80 -34.86 -39.21 -17.47
C LEU A 80 -33.78 -38.14 -17.62
N LYS A 81 -32.88 -38.28 -18.61
CA LYS A 81 -31.80 -37.33 -18.90
C LYS A 81 -32.35 -35.94 -19.17
N THR A 82 -33.31 -35.81 -20.09
CA THR A 82 -33.92 -34.51 -20.39
C THR A 82 -34.60 -33.91 -19.15
N THR A 83 -35.37 -34.71 -18.42
CA THR A 83 -36.11 -34.22 -17.23
C THR A 83 -35.15 -33.73 -16.13
N LEU A 84 -34.06 -34.48 -15.87
CA LEU A 84 -33.07 -34.10 -14.87
C LEU A 84 -32.28 -32.85 -15.31
N LEU A 85 -31.88 -32.77 -16.57
CA LEU A 85 -31.20 -31.58 -17.09
C LEU A 85 -32.10 -30.34 -17.02
N ASP A 86 -33.37 -30.47 -17.38
CA ASP A 86 -34.34 -29.38 -17.26
C ASP A 86 -34.55 -28.94 -15.80
N ALA A 87 -34.55 -29.89 -14.85
CA ALA A 87 -34.67 -29.59 -13.43
C ALA A 87 -33.41 -28.94 -12.82
N LEU A 88 -32.24 -29.23 -13.38
CA LEU A 88 -30.95 -28.65 -12.96
C LEU A 88 -30.62 -27.34 -13.69
N ARG A 89 -31.39 -26.99 -14.73
CA ARG A 89 -31.18 -25.76 -15.48
C ARG A 89 -31.48 -24.55 -14.60
N VAL A 90 -30.59 -23.57 -14.61
CA VAL A 90 -30.82 -22.33 -13.87
C VAL A 90 -31.76 -21.45 -14.70
N PRO A 91 -32.91 -21.01 -14.15
CA PRO A 91 -33.80 -20.10 -14.86
C PRO A 91 -33.08 -18.82 -15.30
N ALA A 92 -33.29 -18.39 -16.55
CA ALA A 92 -32.57 -17.24 -17.14
C ALA A 92 -32.77 -15.89 -16.41
N HIS A 93 -33.80 -15.78 -15.56
CA HIS A 93 -34.06 -14.59 -14.76
C HIS A 93 -33.37 -14.61 -13.39
N LEU A 94 -32.81 -15.76 -12.98
CA LEU A 94 -32.06 -15.88 -11.75
C LEU A 94 -30.60 -15.59 -12.02
N LEU A 95 -30.15 -14.47 -11.46
CA LEU A 95 -28.74 -14.10 -11.42
C LEU A 95 -28.05 -14.77 -10.25
N HIS A 96 -26.84 -15.26 -10.49
CA HIS A 96 -25.97 -15.73 -9.44
C HIS A 96 -25.63 -14.54 -8.53
N PRO A 97 -25.50 -14.72 -7.20
CA PRO A 97 -25.24 -13.60 -6.30
C PRO A 97 -23.97 -12.79 -6.65
N ALA A 98 -22.97 -13.43 -7.26
CA ALA A 98 -21.77 -12.75 -7.74
C ALA A 98 -22.01 -11.83 -8.94
N ASP A 99 -23.09 -12.05 -9.69
CA ASP A 99 -23.43 -11.29 -10.89
C ASP A 99 -24.47 -10.19 -10.60
N LEU A 100 -24.90 -10.03 -9.35
CA LEU A 100 -25.79 -8.94 -8.93
C LEU A 100 -25.20 -7.56 -9.27
N GLU A 101 -23.89 -7.40 -9.16
CA GLU A 101 -23.20 -6.16 -9.55
C GLU A 101 -23.21 -5.94 -11.07
N GLN A 102 -23.29 -7.03 -11.85
CA GLN A 102 -23.43 -6.98 -13.31
C GLN A 102 -24.86 -6.72 -13.76
N ALA A 103 -25.86 -6.82 -12.88
CA ALA A 103 -27.26 -6.55 -13.20
C ALA A 103 -27.48 -5.09 -13.64
N ASN A 104 -26.67 -4.18 -13.11
CA ASN A 104 -26.60 -2.78 -13.52
C ASN A 104 -25.18 -2.49 -14.01
N PRO A 105 -24.83 -2.93 -15.23
CA PRO A 105 -23.48 -2.71 -15.74
C PRO A 105 -23.25 -1.21 -15.87
N ALA A 106 -22.11 -0.75 -15.32
CA ALA A 106 -21.68 0.63 -15.51
C ALA A 106 -21.56 0.92 -17.01
N THR A 107 -22.07 2.08 -17.42
CA THR A 107 -21.93 2.55 -18.79
C THR A 107 -20.46 2.82 -19.10
N HIS A 108 -20.10 2.78 -20.39
CA HIS A 108 -18.73 3.09 -20.81
C HIS A 108 -18.31 4.50 -20.35
N GLU A 109 -19.23 5.46 -20.40
CA GLU A 109 -19.01 6.83 -19.96
C GLU A 109 -18.71 6.92 -18.45
N GLU A 110 -19.44 6.17 -17.61
CA GLU A 110 -19.18 6.11 -16.17
C GLU A 110 -17.81 5.50 -15.86
N VAL A 111 -17.43 4.44 -16.57
CA VAL A 111 -16.12 3.80 -16.40
C VAL A 111 -14.98 4.73 -16.82
N GLU A 112 -15.15 5.46 -17.93
CA GLU A 112 -14.17 6.46 -18.37
C GLU A 112 -14.09 7.64 -17.38
N ALA A 113 -15.21 8.13 -16.88
CA ALA A 113 -15.25 9.21 -15.89
C ALA A 113 -14.52 8.82 -14.60
N LEU A 114 -14.78 7.61 -14.08
CA LEU A 114 -14.06 7.04 -12.94
C LEU A 114 -12.54 6.92 -13.22
N GLY A 115 -12.17 6.53 -14.45
CA GLY A 115 -10.77 6.46 -14.87
C GLY A 115 -10.08 7.83 -14.84
N GLN A 116 -10.76 8.87 -15.32
CA GLN A 116 -10.25 10.25 -15.29
C GLN A 116 -10.13 10.78 -13.86
N GLU A 117 -11.11 10.52 -13.00
CA GLU A 117 -11.09 10.90 -11.59
C GLU A 117 -9.94 10.22 -10.85
N LEU A 118 -9.72 8.92 -11.08
CA LEU A 118 -8.60 8.18 -10.51
C LEU A 118 -7.25 8.78 -10.90
N GLU A 119 -7.09 9.17 -12.17
CA GLU A 119 -5.84 9.75 -12.64
C GLU A 119 -5.62 11.17 -12.09
N ALA A 120 -6.69 11.97 -11.97
CA ALA A 120 -6.65 13.27 -11.32
C ALA A 120 -6.22 13.15 -9.85
N LEU A 121 -6.80 12.21 -9.10
CA LEU A 121 -6.44 11.94 -7.70
C LEU A 121 -5.00 11.46 -7.55
N ARG A 122 -4.50 10.64 -8.49
CA ARG A 122 -3.08 10.23 -8.50
C ARG A 122 -2.15 11.43 -8.67
N GLN A 123 -2.48 12.33 -9.58
CA GLN A 123 -1.70 13.55 -9.83
C GLN A 123 -1.71 14.47 -8.59
N GLU A 124 -2.86 14.64 -7.96
CA GLU A 124 -3.01 15.42 -6.73
C GLU A 124 -2.17 14.84 -5.59
N LEU A 125 -2.23 13.51 -5.38
CA LEU A 125 -1.44 12.82 -4.38
C LEU A 125 0.08 12.97 -4.61
N LEU A 126 0.53 12.96 -5.86
CA LEU A 126 1.93 13.22 -6.19
C LEU A 126 2.36 14.65 -5.84
N ASN A 127 1.51 15.63 -6.17
CA ASN A 127 1.75 17.04 -5.83
C ASN A 127 1.80 17.26 -4.32
N GLU A 128 0.87 16.68 -3.57
CA GLU A 128 0.83 16.74 -2.10
C GLU A 128 2.10 16.13 -1.48
N ARG A 129 2.55 14.97 -2.00
CA ARG A 129 3.80 14.35 -1.55
C ARG A 129 5.01 15.24 -1.82
N TYR A 130 5.05 15.91 -2.97
CA TYR A 130 6.10 16.85 -3.30
C TYR A 130 6.10 18.06 -2.36
N MET A 131 4.93 18.67 -2.16
CA MET A 131 4.76 19.83 -1.27
C MET A 131 5.15 19.49 0.17
N LYS A 132 4.74 18.32 0.67
CA LYS A 132 5.15 17.82 1.98
C LYS A 132 6.67 17.74 2.12
N LYS A 133 7.37 17.17 1.14
CA LYS A 133 8.85 17.10 1.15
C LYS A 133 9.49 18.48 1.13
N ARG A 134 8.95 19.41 0.33
CA ARG A 134 9.41 20.80 0.27
C ARG A 134 9.25 21.51 1.62
N CYS A 135 8.09 21.40 2.25
CA CYS A 135 7.83 21.97 3.57
C CYS A 135 8.76 21.38 4.64
N GLN A 136 9.00 20.07 4.61
CA GLN A 136 9.97 19.41 5.51
C GLN A 136 11.40 19.94 5.32
N ALA A 137 11.82 20.17 4.07
CA ALA A 137 13.13 20.77 3.80
C ALA A 137 13.21 22.22 4.31
N GLN A 138 12.14 23.00 4.13
CA GLN A 138 12.06 24.37 4.66
C GLN A 138 12.10 24.41 6.19
N LEU A 139 11.38 23.51 6.87
CA LEU A 139 11.42 23.39 8.32
C LEU A 139 12.84 23.12 8.82
N LYS A 140 13.57 22.18 8.21
CA LYS A 140 14.98 21.91 8.56
C LYS A 140 15.87 23.14 8.40
N ASN A 141 15.66 23.93 7.35
CA ASN A 141 16.43 25.16 7.14
C ASN A 141 16.13 26.21 8.22
N ILE A 142 14.86 26.33 8.62
CA ILE A 142 14.44 27.24 9.70
C ILE A 142 15.02 26.78 11.04
N GLU A 143 14.94 25.50 11.36
CA GLU A 143 15.52 24.91 12.58
C GLU A 143 17.02 25.20 12.67
N LYS A 144 17.76 24.99 11.57
CA LYS A 144 19.19 25.32 11.50
C LYS A 144 19.46 26.81 11.72
N ALA A 145 18.68 27.69 11.09
CA ALA A 145 18.83 29.14 11.28
C ALA A 145 18.55 29.56 12.73
N LEU A 146 17.55 28.96 13.37
CA LEU A 146 17.25 29.18 14.79
C LEU A 146 18.40 28.72 15.69
N GLU A 147 18.99 27.55 15.43
CA GLU A 147 20.16 27.07 16.17
C GLU A 147 21.37 28.02 16.01
N GLU A 148 21.61 28.54 14.81
CA GLU A 148 22.68 29.51 14.55
C GLU A 148 22.43 30.83 15.29
N GLN A 149 21.20 31.35 15.27
CA GLN A 149 20.81 32.54 16.03
C GLN A 149 20.98 32.33 17.54
N GLN A 150 20.57 31.17 18.06
CA GLN A 150 20.72 30.83 19.47
C GLN A 150 22.21 30.82 19.88
N LYS A 151 23.11 30.27 19.06
CA LYS A 151 24.56 30.31 19.30
C LYS A 151 25.11 31.74 19.38
N VAL A 152 24.60 32.66 18.56
CA VAL A 152 24.99 34.07 18.60
C VAL A 152 24.49 34.75 19.89
N LEU A 153 23.27 34.45 20.30
CA LEU A 153 22.70 34.96 21.56
C LEU A 153 23.47 34.44 22.79
N ASP A 154 23.81 33.16 22.81
CA ASP A 154 24.49 32.53 23.95
C ASP A 154 26.01 32.79 23.97
N GLY A 155 26.60 33.23 22.86
CA GLY A 155 28.02 33.54 22.75
C GLY A 155 28.30 35.05 22.81
N PRO A 156 28.51 35.71 21.66
CA PRO A 156 28.94 37.11 21.58
C PRO A 156 27.94 38.12 22.14
N LEU A 157 26.63 37.83 22.05
CA LEU A 157 25.59 38.69 22.62
C LEU A 157 25.12 38.22 24.00
N SER A 158 25.84 37.27 24.62
CA SER A 158 25.49 36.83 25.96
C SER A 158 25.54 38.00 26.94
N PRO A 159 24.68 38.02 27.97
CA PRO A 159 24.68 39.08 28.98
C PRO A 159 26.07 39.29 29.60
N ALA A 160 26.84 38.22 29.78
CA ALA A 160 28.21 38.28 30.27
C ALA A 160 29.17 38.96 29.28
N ALA A 161 29.12 38.61 27.99
CA ALA A 161 29.93 39.27 26.96
C ALA A 161 29.56 40.74 26.80
N MET A 162 28.26 41.06 26.76
CA MET A 162 27.75 42.43 26.68
C MET A 162 28.16 43.28 27.89
N THR A 163 28.20 42.69 29.09
CA THR A 163 28.69 43.37 30.29
C THR A 163 30.18 43.70 30.17
N LYS A 164 31.01 42.76 29.71
CA LYS A 164 32.44 43.02 29.45
C LYS A 164 32.68 44.10 28.39
N VAL A 165 31.87 44.13 27.32
CA VAL A 165 31.94 45.19 26.31
C VAL A 165 31.56 46.55 26.92
N LYS A 166 30.54 46.58 27.77
CA LYS A 166 30.14 47.81 28.49
C LYS A 166 31.25 48.30 29.42
N GLU A 167 31.86 47.41 30.20
CA GLU A 167 33.02 47.72 31.05
C GLU A 167 34.21 48.22 30.23
N ALA A 168 34.52 47.59 29.10
CA ALA A 168 35.58 48.03 28.20
C ALA A 168 35.30 49.42 27.62
N LYS A 169 34.04 49.70 27.25
CA LYS A 169 33.61 51.03 26.81
C LYS A 169 33.79 52.08 27.91
N GLU A 170 33.40 51.79 29.14
CA GLU A 170 33.60 52.69 30.29
C GLU A 170 35.08 52.98 30.52
N ARG A 171 35.95 51.96 30.46
CA ARG A 171 37.42 52.14 30.54
C ARG A 171 37.97 53.00 29.41
N MET A 172 37.50 52.80 28.18
CA MET A 172 37.93 53.61 27.03
C MET A 172 37.53 55.07 27.19
N CYS A 173 36.33 55.36 27.71
CA CYS A 173 35.92 56.73 28.03
C CYS A 173 36.88 57.35 29.05
N LEU A 174 37.17 56.66 30.16
CA LEU A 174 38.11 57.17 31.17
C LEU A 174 39.51 57.44 30.60
N ILE A 175 40.03 56.55 29.74
CA ILE A 175 41.33 56.75 29.09
C ILE A 175 41.33 58.00 28.22
N ARG A 176 40.27 58.18 27.41
CA ARG A 176 40.13 59.37 26.55
C ARG A 176 40.06 60.64 27.40
N ASP A 177 39.23 60.65 28.44
CA ASP A 177 39.05 61.83 29.29
C ASP A 177 40.38 62.19 29.98
N ASN A 178 41.14 61.19 30.47
CA ASN A 178 42.49 61.40 31.02
C ASN A 178 43.50 61.90 29.96
N GLN A 179 43.38 61.45 28.70
CA GLN A 179 44.24 61.94 27.61
C GLN A 179 43.93 63.41 27.29
N GLU A 180 42.66 63.81 27.29
CA GLU A 180 42.24 65.20 27.10
C GLU A 180 42.78 66.10 28.22
N ASP A 181 42.71 65.64 29.47
CA ASP A 181 43.29 66.34 30.63
C ASP A 181 44.82 66.45 30.52
N LEU A 182 45.51 65.37 30.14
CA LEU A 182 46.96 65.36 29.96
C LEU A 182 47.39 66.34 28.88
N VAL A 183 46.73 66.33 27.71
CA VAL A 183 47.00 67.25 26.61
C VAL A 183 46.82 68.69 27.09
N SER A 184 45.73 68.98 27.79
CA SER A 184 45.46 70.30 28.35
C SER A 184 46.54 70.75 29.34
N ALA A 185 46.95 69.86 30.26
CA ALA A 185 48.01 70.13 31.24
C ALA A 185 49.37 70.35 30.59
N THR A 186 49.72 69.55 29.56
CA THR A 186 50.96 69.76 28.80
C THR A 186 50.97 71.08 28.04
N LEU A 187 49.82 71.54 27.55
CA LEU A 187 49.67 72.81 26.86
C LEU A 187 49.90 73.97 27.83
N GLN A 188 49.29 73.91 29.01
CA GLN A 188 49.49 74.89 30.09
C GLN A 188 50.93 74.92 30.59
N ALA A 189 51.56 73.74 30.79
CA ALA A 189 52.96 73.67 31.19
C ALA A 189 53.89 74.26 30.12
N TRP A 190 53.64 73.97 28.84
CA TRP A 190 54.38 74.55 27.73
C TRP A 190 54.23 76.07 27.67
N GLU A 191 53.00 76.58 27.84
CA GLU A 191 52.74 78.02 27.95
C GLU A 191 53.50 78.65 29.13
N ALA A 192 53.48 78.03 30.31
CA ALA A 192 54.23 78.51 31.47
C ALA A 192 55.76 78.48 31.27
N THR A 193 56.29 77.53 30.49
CA THR A 193 57.73 77.48 30.18
C THR A 193 58.20 78.50 29.14
N LYS A 194 57.30 79.13 28.38
CA LYS A 194 57.66 80.24 27.49
C LYS A 194 58.11 81.50 28.23
N ASP A 195 57.70 81.64 29.49
CA ASP A 195 58.00 82.79 30.34
C ASP A 195 59.26 82.59 31.21
N LEU A 196 59.94 81.45 31.07
CA LEU A 196 61.22 81.20 31.74
C LEU A 196 62.38 81.80 30.90
N PRO A 197 63.33 82.50 31.52
CA PRO A 197 64.51 83.00 30.82
C PRO A 197 65.35 81.82 30.32
N GLU A 198 65.89 81.92 29.09
CA GLU A 198 66.90 81.00 28.58
C GLU A 198 68.15 81.08 29.46
N ASP A 199 68.23 80.19 30.46
CA ASP A 199 69.44 80.05 31.27
C ASP A 199 70.43 79.18 30.51
N SER A 200 71.49 79.83 30.02
CA SER A 200 72.64 79.20 29.40
C SER A 200 73.35 78.30 30.39
N GLY A 201 73.03 77.01 30.38
CA GLY A 201 73.74 76.03 31.18
C GLY A 201 73.29 74.62 30.88
N THR A 202 73.92 73.96 29.90
CA THR A 202 73.90 72.50 29.72
C THR A 202 74.24 71.76 31.02
N PRO A 203 73.42 70.78 31.45
CA PRO A 203 73.91 69.61 32.17
C PRO A 203 73.55 68.33 31.40
N GLY A 204 74.50 67.41 31.34
CA GLY A 204 74.45 66.21 30.51
C GLY A 204 73.21 65.34 30.71
N MET A 205 72.57 65.01 29.59
CA MET A 205 71.65 63.87 29.50
C MET A 205 72.42 62.57 29.73
N HIS A 206 72.36 62.04 30.95
CA HIS A 206 72.55 60.61 31.14
C HIS A 206 71.26 59.89 30.74
N LEU A 207 71.30 59.30 29.54
CA LEU A 207 70.37 58.24 29.13
C LEU A 207 70.54 57.05 30.08
N ALA A 208 69.56 56.83 30.95
CA ALA A 208 69.35 55.53 31.57
C ALA A 208 68.44 54.71 30.66
N GLN A 209 69.07 53.86 29.84
CA GLN A 209 68.41 52.76 29.14
C GLN A 209 67.87 51.74 30.15
N GLU A 210 66.63 51.33 29.87
CA GLU A 210 66.13 49.95 29.91
C GLU A 210 66.16 49.18 31.25
N SER A 211 64.98 48.77 31.69
CA SER A 211 64.58 47.35 31.72
C SER A 211 63.23 47.19 32.41
N PHE A 212 62.17 46.91 31.64
CA PHE A 212 61.04 46.15 32.18
C PHE A 212 60.67 45.05 31.18
N LYS A 213 60.92 43.83 31.64
CA LYS A 213 60.40 42.57 31.08
C LYS A 213 58.90 42.47 31.33
#